data_AF-A0A820RH28-F1
#
_entry.id   AF-A0A820RH28-F1
#
_cell.length_a   1.000
_cell.length_b   1.000
_cell.length_c   1.000
_cell.angle_alpha   90.00
_cell.angle_beta   90.00
_cell.angle_gamma   90.00
#
_symmetry.space_group_name_H-M   'P 1'
#
loop_
_entity.id
_entity.type
_entity.pdbx_description
1 polymer ?
#
loop_
_entity_poly.entity_id
_entity_poly.type
_entity_poly.pdbx_seq_one_letter_code
_entity_poly.pdbx_strand_id
1 'polypeptide(L)'
;CMGSKQKKTKQIYDQTGTLNNHNNSNNGNINAIIPPREGRPVEMLWQTDVIGTYVHLLRHSSNPDTLEATAGCIQNLTACYWKPSVDLRTEVRKARGLSELVDLLRVDECDAVVNASAIALRNLAIDPKNR
;
A
#
# COMPACT_ATOMS: atom_id res chain seq x y z
N CYS A 1 -28.67 8.08 -13.39
CA CYS A 1 -28.99 9.06 -12.34
C CYS A 1 -27.78 9.15 -11.41
N MET A 2 -26.92 10.16 -11.58
CA MET A 2 -26.04 10.72 -10.55
C MET A 2 -25.31 11.92 -11.19
N GLY A 3 -25.85 13.11 -10.95
CA GLY A 3 -25.27 14.38 -11.38
C GLY A 3 -24.29 14.95 -10.36
N SER A 4 -23.21 15.53 -10.89
CA SER A 4 -22.67 16.85 -10.52
C SER A 4 -22.45 17.19 -9.03
N LYS A 5 -21.27 16.85 -8.47
CA LYS A 5 -20.66 17.56 -7.33
C LYS A 5 -19.13 17.67 -7.43
N GLN A 6 -18.61 18.41 -8.41
CA GLN A 6 -17.17 18.62 -8.62
C GLN A 6 -16.56 19.85 -7.91
N LYS A 7 -17.31 20.60 -7.09
CA LYS A 7 -16.84 21.91 -6.60
C LYS A 7 -16.25 21.95 -5.18
N LYS A 8 -16.39 20.91 -4.34
CA LYS A 8 -15.97 20.98 -2.93
C LYS A 8 -14.57 20.42 -2.64
N THR A 9 -13.99 19.64 -3.56
CA THR A 9 -12.71 18.94 -3.32
C THR A 9 -11.48 19.79 -3.65
N LYS A 10 -11.60 20.86 -4.44
CA LYS A 10 -10.44 21.68 -4.85
C LYS A 10 -9.82 22.51 -3.71
N GLN A 11 -10.59 22.90 -2.69
CA GLN A 11 -10.08 23.81 -1.65
C GLN A 11 -9.22 23.15 -0.57
N ILE A 12 -9.16 21.81 -0.50
CA ILE A 12 -8.38 21.11 0.53
C ILE A 12 -6.90 20.98 0.12
N TYR A 13 -6.57 21.08 -1.17
CA TYR A 13 -5.23 20.76 -1.67
C TYR A 13 -4.18 21.86 -1.51
N ASP A 14 -4.56 23.12 -1.26
CA ASP A 14 -3.64 24.26 -1.37
C ASP A 14 -2.91 24.63 -0.05
N GLN A 15 -3.10 23.88 1.05
CA GLN A 15 -2.69 24.34 2.39
C GLN A 15 -1.51 23.59 3.04
N THR A 16 -0.91 22.60 2.39
CA THR A 16 0.13 21.74 3.03
C THR A 16 1.57 22.01 2.60
N GLY A 17 1.83 23.09 1.84
CA GLY A 17 3.18 23.53 1.54
C GLY A 17 3.68 24.53 2.57
N THR A 18 4.51 24.09 3.53
CA THR A 18 5.64 24.81 4.19
C THR A 18 5.80 24.32 5.63
N LEU A 19 6.73 23.40 5.91
CA LEU A 19 7.37 23.29 7.24
C LEU A 19 8.75 22.59 7.15
N ASN A 20 9.78 23.43 7.13
CA ASN A 20 11.06 23.39 7.86
C ASN A 20 11.91 22.10 7.94
N ASN A 21 13.05 22.24 7.27
CA ASN A 21 14.31 21.51 7.36
C ASN A 21 14.95 21.63 8.76
N HIS A 22 15.23 20.52 9.44
CA HIS A 22 16.19 20.42 10.55
C HIS A 22 16.96 19.11 10.41
N ASN A 23 18.21 19.22 9.93
CA ASN A 23 19.15 18.12 9.84
C ASN A 23 19.89 17.95 11.16
N ASN A 24 19.87 16.75 11.75
CA ASN A 24 20.99 16.25 12.56
C ASN A 24 21.03 14.70 12.62
N SER A 25 21.82 14.14 11.69
CA SER A 25 22.86 13.13 11.87
C SER A 25 22.65 11.80 12.65
N ASN A 26 23.02 10.72 11.93
CA ASN A 26 23.70 9.50 12.38
C ASN A 26 22.92 8.38 13.09
N ASN A 27 22.31 7.48 12.29
CA ASN A 27 22.61 6.04 12.42
C ASN A 27 22.25 5.26 11.15
N GLY A 28 23.10 4.29 10.79
CA GLY A 28 23.21 3.74 9.44
C GLY A 28 22.01 2.94 8.91
N ASN A 29 21.77 3.16 7.61
CA ASN A 29 21.30 2.19 6.61
C ASN A 29 20.01 1.38 6.90
N ILE A 30 18.86 1.98 6.57
CA ILE A 30 17.88 1.36 5.66
C ILE A 30 17.18 2.48 4.86
N ASN A 31 17.24 2.44 3.53
CA ASN A 31 16.38 3.18 2.60
C ASN A 31 16.40 4.72 2.79
N ALA A 32 17.38 5.39 2.16
CA ALA A 32 17.37 6.83 2.01
C ALA A 32 16.03 7.29 1.41
N ILE A 33 15.28 8.03 2.23
CA ILE A 33 14.34 9.11 1.92
C ILE A 33 14.02 9.14 0.42
N ILE A 34 12.93 8.47 0.03
CA ILE A 34 12.34 8.68 -1.30
C ILE A 34 12.17 10.20 -1.43
N PRO A 35 12.69 10.85 -2.50
CA PRO A 35 12.48 12.28 -2.70
C PRO A 35 10.98 12.58 -2.60
N PRO A 36 10.57 13.81 -2.21
CA PRO A 36 9.16 14.18 -2.15
C PRO A 36 8.47 13.68 -3.42
N ARG A 37 7.54 12.74 -3.27
CA ARG A 37 6.93 12.07 -4.43
C ARG A 37 6.34 13.15 -5.33
N GLU A 38 6.90 13.29 -6.52
CA GLU A 38 6.38 14.23 -7.49
C GLU A 38 5.07 13.67 -8.07
N GLY A 39 3.98 14.43 -7.94
CA GLY A 39 2.67 13.99 -8.39
C GLY A 39 1.55 14.68 -7.62
N ARG A 40 0.31 14.56 -8.11
CA ARG A 40 -0.84 15.05 -7.33
C ARG A 40 -1.01 14.15 -6.10
N PRO A 41 -1.40 14.65 -4.92
CA PRO A 41 -1.38 13.82 -3.71
C PRO A 41 -2.30 12.59 -3.79
N VAL A 42 -3.33 12.64 -4.63
CA VAL A 42 -4.17 11.46 -4.93
C VAL A 42 -3.37 10.38 -5.67
N GLU A 43 -2.53 10.75 -6.63
CA GLU A 43 -1.72 9.81 -7.41
C GLU A 43 -0.71 9.05 -6.55
N MET A 44 -0.28 9.66 -5.44
CA MET A 44 0.65 9.03 -4.48
C MET A 44 0.07 7.77 -3.82
N LEU A 45 -1.25 7.60 -3.79
CA LEU A 45 -1.90 6.45 -3.16
C LEU A 45 -1.63 5.12 -3.89
N TRP A 46 -1.33 5.15 -5.19
CA TRP A 46 -1.20 3.95 -6.04
C TRP A 46 0.11 3.91 -6.82
N GLN A 47 1.12 4.64 -6.38
CA GLN A 47 2.47 4.50 -6.94
C GLN A 47 3.04 3.13 -6.57
N THR A 48 3.77 2.48 -7.48
CA THR A 48 4.26 1.12 -7.26
C THR A 48 5.26 1.01 -6.11
N ASP A 49 5.96 2.09 -5.81
CA ASP A 49 6.92 2.18 -4.70
C ASP A 49 6.28 1.98 -3.31
N VAL A 50 4.98 2.27 -3.14
CA VAL A 50 4.27 2.04 -1.87
C VAL A 50 4.23 0.56 -1.48
N ILE A 51 4.30 -0.34 -2.45
CA ILE A 51 4.27 -1.79 -2.21
C ILE A 51 5.48 -2.23 -1.39
N GLY A 52 6.66 -1.63 -1.62
CA GLY A 52 7.85 -1.92 -0.83
C GLY A 52 7.65 -1.63 0.65
N THR A 53 6.99 -0.51 0.97
CA THR A 53 6.63 -0.13 2.34
C THR A 53 5.63 -1.10 2.96
N TYR A 54 4.58 -1.48 2.23
CA TYR A 54 3.58 -2.42 2.74
C TYR A 54 4.18 -3.81 2.98
N VAL A 55 4.97 -4.35 2.05
CA VAL A 55 5.65 -5.63 2.25
C VAL A 55 6.62 -5.57 3.45
N HIS A 56 7.31 -4.45 3.64
CA HIS A 56 8.16 -4.26 4.82
C HIS A 56 7.35 -4.30 6.12
N LEU A 57 6.17 -3.66 6.17
CA LEU A 57 5.28 -3.70 7.32
C LEU A 57 4.73 -5.12 7.58
N LEU A 58 4.30 -5.84 6.55
CA LEU A 58 3.83 -7.22 6.70
C LEU A 58 4.90 -8.12 7.33
N ARG A 59 6.17 -7.94 6.95
CA ARG A 59 7.28 -8.77 7.43
C ARG A 59 7.71 -8.48 8.86
N HIS A 60 7.67 -7.22 9.30
CA HIS A 60 8.31 -6.79 10.55
C HIS A 60 7.33 -6.32 11.63
N SER A 61 6.06 -6.10 11.30
CA SER A 61 5.05 -5.72 12.28
C SER A 61 4.57 -6.94 13.06
N SER A 62 4.49 -6.80 14.39
CA SER A 62 3.78 -7.74 15.27
C SER A 62 2.42 -7.18 15.74
N ASN A 63 2.08 -5.94 15.36
CA ASN A 63 0.81 -5.34 15.72
C ASN A 63 -0.29 -5.82 14.74
N PRO A 64 -1.32 -6.55 15.21
CA PRO A 64 -2.37 -7.07 14.34
C PRO A 64 -3.13 -5.97 13.59
N ASP A 65 -3.38 -4.82 14.21
CA ASP A 65 -4.08 -3.70 13.54
C ASP A 65 -3.27 -3.16 12.35
N THR A 66 -1.95 -3.11 12.50
CA THR A 66 -1.03 -2.66 11.43
C THR A 66 -0.98 -3.68 10.30
N LEU A 67 -0.96 -4.97 10.64
CA LEU A 67 -0.98 -6.06 9.65
C LEU A 67 -2.30 -6.08 8.88
N GLU A 68 -3.43 -5.97 9.56
CA GLU A 68 -4.76 -5.88 8.94
C GLU A 68 -4.85 -4.67 8.01
N ALA A 69 -4.50 -3.49 8.50
CA ALA A 69 -4.55 -2.26 7.71
C ALA A 69 -3.67 -2.36 6.46
N THR A 70 -2.46 -2.93 6.60
CA THR A 70 -1.52 -3.11 5.49
C THR A 70 -2.06 -4.11 4.46
N ALA A 71 -2.58 -5.26 4.91
CA ALA A 71 -3.19 -6.26 4.03
C ALA A 71 -4.43 -5.68 3.32
N GLY A 72 -5.26 -4.91 4.04
CA GLY A 72 -6.41 -4.19 3.49
C GLY A 72 -6.03 -3.11 2.47
N CYS A 73 -4.91 -2.41 2.66
CA CYS A 73 -4.37 -1.49 1.64
C CYS A 73 -4.01 -2.24 0.35
N ILE A 74 -3.28 -3.36 0.46
CA ILE A 74 -2.92 -4.17 -0.71
C ILE A 74 -4.19 -4.73 -1.39
N GLN A 75 -5.16 -5.20 -0.61
CA GLN A 75 -6.46 -5.63 -1.10
C GLN A 75 -7.12 -4.55 -1.96
N ASN A 76 -7.24 -3.32 -1.43
CA ASN A 76 -7.88 -2.20 -2.13
C ASN A 76 -7.13 -1.83 -3.42
N LEU A 77 -5.80 -1.77 -3.35
CA LEU A 77 -4.96 -1.40 -4.49
C LEU A 77 -5.00 -2.43 -5.63
N THR A 78 -5.28 -3.69 -5.32
CA THR A 78 -5.24 -4.80 -6.29
C THR A 78 -6.61 -5.24 -6.80
N ALA A 79 -7.71 -4.59 -6.36
CA ALA A 79 -9.07 -5.09 -6.52
C ALA A 79 -9.67 -5.03 -7.95
N CYS A 80 -9.15 -4.20 -8.85
CA CYS A 80 -9.81 -3.94 -10.14
C CYS A 80 -8.91 -4.14 -11.36
N TYR A 81 -9.51 -4.04 -12.55
CA TYR A 81 -8.84 -4.20 -13.85
C TYR A 81 -8.22 -2.90 -14.38
N TRP A 82 -8.10 -1.88 -13.53
CA TRP A 82 -7.46 -0.61 -13.86
C TRP A 82 -5.94 -0.75 -13.94
N LYS A 83 -5.29 0.04 -14.79
CA LYS A 83 -3.86 -0.05 -15.13
C LYS A 83 -2.94 -0.01 -13.89
N PRO A 84 -3.01 0.98 -12.97
CA PRO A 84 -2.28 0.95 -11.70
C PRO A 84 -2.53 -0.30 -10.86
N SER A 85 -3.76 -0.81 -10.75
CA SER A 85 -4.01 -2.07 -10.02
C SER A 85 -3.32 -3.27 -10.67
N VAL A 86 -3.27 -3.34 -12.01
CA VAL A 86 -2.50 -4.36 -12.74
C VAL A 86 -1.00 -4.24 -12.45
N ASP A 87 -0.47 -3.01 -12.47
CA ASP A 87 0.95 -2.74 -12.21
C ASP A 87 1.31 -3.06 -10.75
N LEU A 88 0.45 -2.72 -9.79
CA LEU A 88 0.61 -3.02 -8.36
C LEU A 88 0.56 -4.52 -8.08
N ARG A 89 -0.32 -5.29 -8.73
CA ARG A 89 -0.29 -6.77 -8.62
C ARG A 89 1.05 -7.36 -9.08
N THR A 90 1.59 -6.83 -10.19
CA THR A 90 2.91 -7.22 -10.68
C THR A 90 4.00 -6.89 -9.65
N GLU A 91 3.91 -5.72 -9.02
CA GLU A 91 4.91 -5.27 -8.06
C GLU A 91 4.85 -6.06 -6.74
N VAL A 92 3.65 -6.40 -6.24
CA VAL A 92 3.47 -7.27 -5.07
C VAL A 92 4.17 -8.61 -5.27
N ARG A 93 4.05 -9.22 -6.47
CA ARG A 93 4.78 -10.46 -6.78
C ARG A 93 6.30 -10.27 -6.75
N LYS A 94 6.81 -9.23 -7.43
CA LYS A 94 8.27 -8.97 -7.47
C LYS A 94 8.85 -8.72 -6.09
N ALA A 95 8.11 -8.03 -5.22
CA ALA A 95 8.51 -7.72 -3.86
C ALA A 95 8.41 -8.92 -2.89
N ARG A 96 8.04 -10.12 -3.36
CA ARG A 96 7.74 -11.30 -2.54
C ARG A 96 6.58 -11.09 -1.56
N GLY A 97 5.64 -10.20 -1.86
CA GLY A 97 4.49 -9.95 -1.00
C GLY A 97 3.52 -11.14 -0.91
N LEU A 98 3.53 -12.06 -1.88
CA LEU A 98 2.71 -13.27 -1.84
C LEU A 98 3.08 -14.17 -0.65
N SER A 99 4.38 -14.40 -0.38
CA SER A 99 4.80 -15.23 0.74
C SER A 99 4.42 -14.59 2.08
N GLU A 100 4.60 -13.28 2.21
CA GLU A 100 4.22 -12.57 3.45
C GLU A 100 2.71 -12.66 3.71
N LEU A 101 1.87 -12.45 2.69
CA LEU A 101 0.42 -12.58 2.83
C LEU A 101 -0.03 -14.01 3.13
N VAL A 102 0.67 -15.02 2.59
CA VAL A 102 0.39 -16.44 2.89
C VAL A 102 0.80 -16.78 4.32
N ASP A 103 1.92 -16.27 4.82
CA ASP A 103 2.35 -16.51 6.19
C ASP A 103 1.37 -15.89 7.20
N LEU A 104 0.74 -14.76 6.87
CA LEU A 104 -0.33 -14.16 7.70
C LEU A 104 -1.59 -15.03 7.80
N LEU A 105 -1.85 -15.94 6.86
CA LEU A 105 -2.95 -16.91 6.98
C LEU A 105 -2.72 -17.94 8.11
N ARG A 106 -1.49 -18.04 8.62
CA ARG A 106 -1.13 -18.95 9.71
C ARG A 106 -1.13 -18.26 11.07
N VAL A 107 -1.43 -16.96 11.13
CA VAL A 107 -1.51 -16.23 12.40
C VAL A 107 -2.80 -16.67 13.09
N ASP A 108 -2.64 -17.43 14.16
CA ASP A 108 -3.74 -17.83 15.01
C ASP A 108 -4.34 -16.60 15.72
N GLU A 109 -5.64 -16.64 16.03
CA GLU A 109 -6.34 -15.67 16.90
C GLU A 109 -6.53 -14.24 16.33
N CYS A 110 -6.34 -14.01 15.03
CA CYS A 110 -6.65 -12.72 14.38
C CYS A 110 -7.39 -12.87 13.04
N ASP A 111 -8.69 -13.19 13.13
CA ASP A 111 -9.57 -13.39 11.96
C ASP A 111 -9.56 -12.21 10.97
N ALA A 112 -9.43 -10.98 11.48
CA ALA A 112 -9.43 -9.79 10.64
C ALA A 112 -8.20 -9.73 9.71
N VAL A 113 -7.02 -10.06 10.23
CA VAL A 113 -5.76 -10.17 9.46
C VAL A 113 -5.86 -11.28 8.43
N VAL A 114 -6.37 -12.46 8.84
CA VAL A 114 -6.54 -13.62 7.96
C VAL A 114 -7.50 -13.29 6.82
N ASN A 115 -8.64 -12.66 7.12
CA ASN A 115 -9.65 -12.28 6.14
C ASN A 115 -9.11 -11.25 5.14
N ALA A 116 -8.46 -10.17 5.61
CA ALA A 116 -7.86 -9.17 4.74
C ALA A 116 -6.79 -9.79 3.81
N SER A 117 -5.94 -10.66 4.36
CA SER A 117 -4.90 -11.36 3.62
C SER A 117 -5.48 -12.31 2.55
N ALA A 118 -6.53 -13.07 2.90
CA ALA A 118 -7.20 -13.96 1.97
C ALA A 118 -7.84 -13.21 0.80
N ILE A 119 -8.48 -12.06 1.05
CA ILE A 119 -9.08 -11.25 -0.04
C ILE A 119 -7.97 -10.60 -0.89
N ALA A 120 -6.88 -10.12 -0.30
CA ALA A 120 -5.72 -9.64 -1.05
C ALA A 120 -5.16 -10.74 -1.98
N LEU A 121 -4.98 -11.97 -1.47
CA LEU A 121 -4.52 -13.11 -2.25
C LEU A 121 -5.50 -13.47 -3.38
N ARG A 122 -6.82 -13.41 -3.14
CA ARG A 122 -7.83 -13.59 -4.18
C ARG A 122 -7.69 -12.57 -5.31
N ASN A 123 -7.44 -11.29 -4.98
CA ASN A 123 -7.22 -10.25 -5.98
C ASN A 123 -5.91 -10.46 -6.75
N LEU A 124 -4.86 -10.90 -6.05
CA LEU A 124 -3.55 -11.17 -6.62
C LEU A 124 -3.56 -12.39 -7.56
N ALA A 125 -4.40 -13.39 -7.30
CA ALA A 125 -4.55 -14.57 -8.15
C ALA A 125 -5.07 -14.25 -9.56
N ILE A 126 -5.60 -13.04 -9.79
CA ILE A 126 -6.01 -12.55 -11.12
C ILE A 126 -4.79 -12.31 -12.02
N ASP A 127 -3.59 -12.03 -11.48
CA ASP A 127 -2.37 -11.94 -12.29
C ASP A 127 -1.96 -13.35 -12.78
N PRO A 128 -1.98 -13.64 -14.09
CA PRO A 128 -1.66 -14.96 -14.63
C PRO A 128 -0.21 -15.41 -14.36
N LYS A 129 0.65 -14.50 -13.89
CA LYS A 129 2.05 -14.79 -13.50
C LYS A 129 2.20 -15.19 -12.03
N ASN A 130 1.14 -15.09 -11.21
CA ASN A 130 1.12 -15.58 -9.84
C ASN A 130 0.74 -17.07 -9.87
N ARG A 131 1.73 -17.93 -10.09
CA ARG A 131 1.59 -19.40 -10.06
C ARG A 131 2.12 -19.97 -8.76
#